data_AF-A0A7D4QBU6-F1
#
_entry.id   AF-A0A7D4QBU6-F1
#
_cell.length_a   1.000
_cell.length_b   1.000
_cell.length_c   1.000
_cell.angle_alpha   90.00
_cell.angle_beta   90.00
_cell.angle_gamma   90.00
#
_symmetry.space_group_name_H-M   'P 1'
#
loop_
_entity.id
_entity.type
_entity.pdbx_description
1 polymer ?
#
loop_
_entity_poly.entity_id
_entity_poly.type
_entity_poly.pdbx_seq_one_letter_code
_entity_poly.pdbx_strand_id
1 'polypeptide(L)'
;MRQITITVLLLITAFTVKAAGYDAVVAKDGSGTYKSVQAAIDAAPEGCTSPYKIYIKKGTYTEQITIPASKPFLELIGENVATTTIAYADGKGGTTAFTINANDCMLTGLTLENTQGRIGDGPQSLAVKTNADRIVFVNCRFISGQDTVMVAPANYRVYFYNCYIDGNTDFIYGASVAVFDKCVIYCRDRTDLSKGGYLTAASTPVNQPYGLVFRDCLLPGNHGITSYTLGRPWQNDASTEVKGRTRAGNKVVFLNTKMGASIQPVGWSMWDAGTKTENIIYAEYHTQNTDGSLLDISKRVDWSKQLNVKDAAIYYDNKAVLGNWEPFAVWADLKQDRKQSSLAVANFKVRFGTIDCFLQFNSCWPQQGVTYTLLKSSDGVNYQEVKQLTSASNTDAAFEFTDQLPAEAQTCYYQVKAAKGKETVLSEAIIVNLKDKPQGKTYTR
;
A
#
# COMPACT_ATOMS: atom_id res chain seq x y z
N MET A 1 35.96 -29.39 56.09
CA MET A 1 34.86 -30.01 55.31
C MET A 1 34.27 -28.93 54.42
N ARG A 2 34.15 -29.20 53.11
CA ARG A 2 33.90 -28.22 52.04
C ARG A 2 32.46 -27.68 52.09
N GLN A 3 32.30 -26.36 51.97
CA GLN A 3 31.02 -25.71 51.70
C GLN A 3 30.57 -26.06 50.28
N ILE A 4 29.37 -26.62 50.15
CA ILE A 4 28.72 -26.91 48.87
C ILE A 4 27.76 -25.76 48.59
N THR A 5 28.10 -24.90 47.63
CA THR A 5 27.21 -23.87 47.11
C THR A 5 26.33 -24.54 46.04
N ILE A 6 25.03 -24.68 46.32
CA ILE A 6 24.05 -25.19 45.35
C ILE A 6 23.58 -24.01 44.50
N THR A 7 24.05 -23.94 43.25
CA THR A 7 23.53 -23.02 42.24
C THR A 7 22.24 -23.60 41.67
N VAL A 8 21.09 -23.00 42.03
CA VAL A 8 19.80 -23.33 41.43
C VAL A 8 19.74 -22.71 40.04
N LEU A 9 19.90 -23.52 39.01
CA LEU A 9 19.69 -23.13 37.62
C LEU A 9 18.18 -23.09 37.36
N LEU A 10 17.60 -21.89 37.35
CA LEU A 10 16.19 -21.69 37.01
C LEU A 10 16.00 -21.91 35.50
N LEU A 11 15.61 -23.13 35.09
CA LEU A 11 15.15 -23.38 33.72
C LEU A 11 13.81 -22.67 33.50
N ILE A 12 13.84 -21.48 32.90
CA ILE A 12 12.63 -20.83 32.37
C ILE A 12 12.28 -21.55 31.07
N THR A 13 11.42 -22.58 31.17
CA THR A 13 10.74 -23.14 30.00
C THR A 13 9.73 -22.13 29.50
N ALA A 14 10.09 -21.39 28.44
CA ALA A 14 9.13 -20.56 27.71
C ALA A 14 8.10 -21.47 27.03
N PHE A 15 6.90 -21.56 27.59
CA PHE A 15 5.76 -22.15 26.90
C PHE A 15 5.39 -21.24 25.73
N THR A 16 5.78 -21.62 24.52
CA THR A 16 5.30 -20.99 23.30
C THR A 16 3.83 -21.38 23.11
N VAL A 17 2.93 -20.47 23.44
CA VAL A 17 1.50 -20.66 23.16
C VAL A 17 1.30 -20.57 21.65
N LYS A 18 1.08 -21.71 21.01
CA LYS A 18 0.50 -21.74 19.66
C LYS A 18 -0.91 -21.17 19.78
N ALA A 19 -1.14 -19.97 19.24
CA ALA A 19 -2.49 -19.42 19.21
C ALA A 19 -3.39 -20.36 18.39
N ALA A 20 -4.59 -20.68 18.91
CA ALA A 20 -5.49 -21.65 18.27
C ALA A 20 -5.75 -21.25 16.80
N GLY A 21 -5.50 -22.17 15.87
CA GLY A 21 -5.74 -21.97 14.44
C GLY A 21 -4.57 -21.44 13.61
N TYR A 22 -3.38 -21.22 14.19
CA TYR A 22 -2.17 -20.79 13.47
C TYR A 22 -1.02 -21.78 13.60
N ASP A 23 -0.20 -21.89 12.56
CA ASP A 23 0.97 -22.78 12.52
C ASP A 23 2.21 -22.16 13.18
N ALA A 24 2.35 -20.84 13.06
CA ALA A 24 3.38 -20.07 13.75
C ALA A 24 2.84 -18.71 14.23
N VAL A 25 3.43 -18.19 15.31
CA VAL A 25 3.16 -16.84 15.82
C VAL A 25 4.45 -16.04 15.86
N VAL A 26 4.45 -14.84 15.28
CA VAL A 26 5.54 -13.87 15.35
C VAL A 26 5.16 -12.77 16.33
N ALA A 27 6.02 -12.46 17.29
CA ALA A 27 5.82 -11.36 18.23
C ALA A 27 7.15 -10.75 18.68
N LYS A 28 7.35 -9.45 18.47
CA LYS A 28 8.58 -8.75 18.87
C LYS A 28 8.86 -8.81 20.38
N ASP A 29 7.81 -8.83 21.19
CA ASP A 29 7.90 -8.91 22.66
C ASP A 29 8.33 -10.29 23.19
N GLY A 30 8.48 -11.29 22.32
CA GLY A 30 8.86 -12.66 22.68
C GLY A 30 7.68 -13.54 23.11
N SER A 31 6.44 -13.07 23.02
CA SER A 31 5.23 -13.85 23.34
C SER A 31 4.78 -14.81 22.22
N GLY A 32 5.53 -14.88 21.12
CA GLY A 32 5.28 -15.75 19.96
C GLY A 32 6.33 -16.85 19.82
N THR A 33 6.13 -17.74 18.85
CA THR A 33 7.10 -18.77 18.46
C THR A 33 8.39 -18.17 17.87
N TYR A 34 8.27 -17.06 17.15
CA TYR A 34 9.38 -16.34 16.53
C TYR A 34 9.34 -14.84 16.90
N LYS A 35 10.50 -14.19 16.90
CA LYS A 35 10.62 -12.73 17.11
C LYS A 35 10.67 -11.93 15.81
N SER A 36 10.95 -12.59 14.69
CA SER A 36 11.11 -11.99 13.37
C SER A 36 10.24 -12.70 12.34
N VAL A 37 9.83 -11.96 11.31
CA VAL A 37 8.95 -12.51 10.27
C VAL A 37 9.72 -13.46 9.37
N GLN A 38 10.96 -13.12 9.00
CA GLN A 38 11.77 -13.98 8.13
C GLN A 38 12.05 -15.34 8.79
N ALA A 39 12.32 -15.39 10.09
CA ALA A 39 12.59 -16.66 10.77
C ALA A 39 11.37 -17.61 10.77
N ALA A 40 10.16 -17.06 10.85
CA ALA A 40 8.94 -17.86 10.74
C ALA A 40 8.73 -18.41 9.32
N ILE A 41 9.07 -17.62 8.29
CA ILE A 41 9.04 -18.04 6.89
C ILE A 41 10.07 -19.14 6.63
N ASP A 42 11.30 -18.97 7.11
CA ASP A 42 12.39 -19.93 6.93
C ASP A 42 12.05 -21.29 7.54
N ALA A 43 11.41 -21.27 8.72
CA ALA A 43 11.03 -22.46 9.47
C ALA A 43 9.75 -23.15 8.99
N ALA A 44 8.92 -22.49 8.15
CA ALA A 44 7.75 -23.13 7.55
C ALA A 44 8.18 -24.35 6.70
N PRO A 45 7.36 -25.41 6.55
CA PRO A 45 7.71 -26.53 5.68
C PRO A 45 7.88 -26.09 4.22
N GLU A 46 8.71 -26.82 3.48
CA GLU A 46 8.79 -26.67 2.03
C GLU A 46 7.69 -27.49 1.34
N GLY A 47 7.28 -27.06 0.15
CA GLY A 47 6.39 -27.83 -0.72
C GLY A 47 4.97 -28.03 -0.16
N CYS A 48 4.50 -27.14 0.72
CA CYS A 48 3.13 -27.18 1.22
C CYS A 48 2.13 -27.25 0.07
N THR A 49 1.07 -28.04 0.24
CA THR A 49 -0.05 -28.14 -0.73
C THR A 49 -1.36 -27.58 -0.15
N SER A 50 -1.27 -26.99 1.04
CA SER A 50 -2.35 -26.37 1.79
C SER A 50 -1.80 -25.22 2.61
N PRO A 51 -2.63 -24.23 3.00
CA PRO A 51 -2.18 -23.06 3.75
C PRO A 51 -1.37 -23.39 5.00
N TYR A 52 -0.20 -22.75 5.14
CA TYR A 52 0.57 -22.69 6.37
C TYR A 52 0.47 -21.28 6.96
N LYS A 53 -0.20 -21.16 8.11
CA LYS A 53 -0.68 -19.88 8.65
C LYS A 53 0.31 -19.29 9.66
N ILE A 54 0.87 -18.13 9.33
CA ILE A 54 1.78 -17.37 10.19
C ILE A 54 1.06 -16.12 10.69
N TYR A 55 0.74 -16.09 11.98
CA TYR A 55 0.14 -14.93 12.64
C TYR A 55 1.21 -13.97 13.13
N ILE A 56 1.10 -12.69 12.79
CA ILE A 56 2.10 -11.66 13.09
C ILE A 56 1.43 -10.64 14.02
N LYS A 57 1.88 -10.61 15.27
CA LYS A 57 1.38 -9.65 16.26
C LYS A 57 1.79 -8.22 15.91
N LYS A 58 1.04 -7.25 16.45
CA LYS A 58 1.32 -5.82 16.28
C LYS A 58 2.79 -5.47 16.56
N GLY A 59 3.30 -4.52 15.80
CA GLY A 59 4.67 -4.03 15.87
C GLY A 59 5.21 -3.69 14.49
N THR A 60 6.27 -2.87 14.46
CA THR A 60 7.02 -2.54 13.25
C THR A 60 8.23 -3.46 13.14
N TYR A 61 8.23 -4.40 12.20
CA TYR A 61 9.30 -5.36 11.91
C TYR A 61 10.23 -4.79 10.84
N THR A 62 11.43 -4.36 11.24
CA THR A 62 12.41 -3.75 10.34
C THR A 62 13.29 -4.84 9.71
N GLU A 63 12.79 -5.46 8.65
CA GLU A 63 13.37 -6.66 8.03
C GLU A 63 13.12 -6.63 6.53
N GLN A 64 14.12 -7.00 5.72
CA GLN A 64 13.86 -7.34 4.32
C GLN A 64 13.31 -8.76 4.27
N ILE A 65 12.14 -8.94 3.64
CA ILE A 65 11.47 -10.24 3.58
C ILE A 65 11.55 -10.83 2.18
N THR A 66 11.86 -12.12 2.14
CA THR A 66 11.73 -12.94 0.93
C THR A 66 10.98 -14.23 1.27
N ILE A 67 9.86 -14.48 0.59
CA ILE A 67 9.23 -15.80 0.53
C ILE A 67 9.94 -16.60 -0.57
N PRO A 68 10.71 -17.66 -0.24
CA PRO A 68 11.40 -18.48 -1.24
C PRO A 68 10.41 -19.31 -2.06
N ALA A 69 10.74 -19.61 -3.31
CA ALA A 69 9.88 -20.40 -4.21
C ALA A 69 9.52 -21.80 -3.68
N SER A 70 10.33 -22.36 -2.77
CA SER A 70 10.06 -23.64 -2.10
C SER A 70 8.95 -23.59 -1.05
N LYS A 71 8.40 -22.41 -0.73
CA LYS A 71 7.38 -22.20 0.30
C LYS A 71 6.03 -21.75 -0.29
N PRO A 72 5.38 -22.52 -1.17
CA PRO A 72 4.03 -22.18 -1.65
C PRO A 72 3.02 -22.28 -0.49
N PHE A 73 1.82 -21.71 -0.69
CA PHE A 73 0.74 -21.77 0.31
C PHE A 73 1.05 -21.11 1.67
N LEU A 74 2.00 -20.16 1.74
CA LEU A 74 2.13 -19.35 2.96
C LEU A 74 0.97 -18.36 3.08
N GLU A 75 0.36 -18.32 4.27
CA GLU A 75 -0.63 -17.31 4.64
C GLU A 75 -0.06 -16.46 5.79
N LEU A 76 0.31 -15.20 5.51
CA LEU A 76 0.76 -14.26 6.53
C LEU A 76 -0.41 -13.38 6.99
N ILE A 77 -0.63 -13.33 8.30
CA ILE A 77 -1.85 -12.75 8.89
C ILE A 77 -1.41 -11.74 9.95
N GLY A 78 -1.54 -10.45 9.67
CA GLY A 78 -1.30 -9.41 10.66
C GLY A 78 -2.43 -9.31 11.68
N GLU A 79 -2.07 -9.00 12.92
CA GLU A 79 -3.03 -8.75 14.01
C GLU A 79 -3.97 -7.59 13.68
N ASN A 80 -3.43 -6.53 13.09
CA ASN A 80 -4.19 -5.38 12.64
C ASN A 80 -3.36 -4.60 11.60
N VAL A 81 -3.98 -4.24 10.47
CA VAL A 81 -3.30 -3.56 9.36
C VAL A 81 -2.69 -2.22 9.75
N ALA A 82 -3.27 -1.51 10.71
CA ALA A 82 -2.77 -0.20 11.13
C ALA A 82 -1.54 -0.28 12.03
N THR A 83 -1.31 -1.41 12.69
CA THR A 83 -0.26 -1.55 13.73
C THR A 83 0.69 -2.71 13.50
N THR A 84 0.52 -3.49 12.43
CA THR A 84 1.41 -4.59 12.05
C THR A 84 2.11 -4.24 10.75
N THR A 85 3.34 -3.74 10.87
CA THR A 85 4.11 -3.18 9.74
C THR A 85 5.36 -3.98 9.51
N ILE A 86 5.64 -4.35 8.27
CA ILE A 86 6.94 -4.84 7.80
C ILE A 86 7.57 -3.73 7.00
N ALA A 87 8.73 -3.25 7.46
CA ALA A 87 9.39 -2.06 6.93
C ALA A 87 10.85 -2.35 6.57
N TYR A 88 11.31 -1.86 5.42
CA TYR A 88 12.73 -1.97 5.07
C TYR A 88 13.16 -0.88 4.09
N ALA A 89 14.41 -0.41 4.23
CA ALA A 89 15.15 0.31 3.21
C ALA A 89 16.65 0.17 3.47
N ASP A 90 17.45 0.24 2.42
CA ASP A 90 18.92 0.27 2.49
C ASP A 90 19.52 1.56 1.89
N GLY A 91 18.66 2.52 1.51
CA GLY A 91 19.02 3.78 0.88
C GLY A 91 19.31 3.70 -0.62
N LYS A 92 19.21 2.52 -1.25
CA LYS A 92 19.52 2.33 -2.68
C LYS A 92 18.27 2.29 -3.54
N GLY A 93 18.39 2.83 -4.75
CA GLY A 93 17.35 2.69 -5.78
C GLY A 93 17.18 1.24 -6.21
N GLY A 94 15.92 0.81 -6.35
CA GLY A 94 15.52 -0.54 -6.72
C GLY A 94 15.32 -1.49 -5.54
N THR A 95 15.53 -1.03 -4.31
CA THR A 95 15.38 -1.86 -3.11
C THR A 95 13.93 -2.29 -2.91
N THR A 96 13.75 -3.56 -2.56
CA THR A 96 12.44 -4.17 -2.32
C THR A 96 12.35 -4.61 -0.86
N ALA A 97 11.32 -4.13 -0.15
CA ALA A 97 11.09 -4.52 1.25
C ALA A 97 10.55 -5.95 1.36
N PHE A 98 9.64 -6.34 0.47
CA PHE A 98 8.99 -7.65 0.50
C PHE A 98 8.98 -8.31 -0.89
N THR A 99 9.61 -9.49 -1.04
CA THR A 99 9.60 -10.25 -2.30
C THR A 99 8.88 -11.59 -2.13
N ILE A 100 7.96 -11.90 -3.03
CA ILE A 100 7.23 -13.19 -3.06
C ILE A 100 7.65 -13.99 -4.29
N ASN A 101 8.38 -15.09 -4.08
CA ASN A 101 8.79 -16.00 -5.15
C ASN A 101 8.00 -17.32 -5.17
N ALA A 102 7.01 -17.50 -4.30
CA ALA A 102 6.22 -18.73 -4.21
C ALA A 102 4.77 -18.54 -4.64
N ASN A 103 4.22 -19.58 -5.28
CA ASN A 103 2.84 -19.58 -5.73
C ASN A 103 1.87 -19.72 -4.56
N ASP A 104 0.61 -19.38 -4.80
CA ASP A 104 -0.49 -19.65 -3.87
C ASP A 104 -0.28 -19.01 -2.49
N CYS A 105 0.39 -17.87 -2.42
CA CYS A 105 0.63 -17.15 -1.17
C CYS A 105 -0.46 -16.11 -0.91
N MET A 106 -0.75 -15.87 0.36
CA MET A 106 -1.68 -14.84 0.77
C MET A 106 -1.15 -14.01 1.93
N LEU A 107 -1.43 -12.71 1.87
CA LEU A 107 -1.16 -11.79 2.97
C LEU A 107 -2.47 -11.10 3.35
N THR A 108 -2.75 -11.00 4.66
CA THR A 108 -3.93 -10.31 5.18
C THR A 108 -3.57 -9.39 6.33
N GLY A 109 -4.10 -8.16 6.35
CA GLY A 109 -4.01 -7.30 7.52
C GLY A 109 -2.60 -6.80 7.84
N LEU A 110 -1.74 -6.64 6.82
CA LEU A 110 -0.35 -6.21 6.98
C LEU A 110 -0.10 -4.88 6.27
N THR A 111 0.75 -4.03 6.86
CA THR A 111 1.39 -2.92 6.15
C THR A 111 2.75 -3.38 5.64
N LEU A 112 2.99 -3.27 4.34
CA LEU A 112 4.30 -3.44 3.72
C LEU A 112 4.82 -2.06 3.33
N GLU A 113 5.97 -1.70 3.86
CA GLU A 113 6.53 -0.37 3.73
C GLU A 113 7.98 -0.42 3.24
N ASN A 114 8.29 0.40 2.24
CA ASN A 114 9.67 0.79 1.97
C ASN A 114 9.87 2.23 2.45
N THR A 115 10.64 2.36 3.54
CA THR A 115 10.76 3.59 4.33
C THR A 115 11.48 4.71 3.57
N GLN A 116 12.33 4.37 2.59
CA GLN A 116 12.98 5.37 1.73
C GLN A 116 11.96 6.11 0.87
N GLY A 117 11.09 5.36 0.19
CA GLY A 117 10.01 5.97 -0.59
C GLY A 117 8.91 6.54 0.30
N ARG A 118 8.71 6.08 1.55
CA ARG A 118 7.76 6.72 2.46
C ARG A 118 8.12 8.20 2.71
N ILE A 119 9.40 8.51 2.91
CA ILE A 119 9.84 9.87 3.31
C ILE A 119 10.23 10.77 2.14
N GLY A 120 10.33 10.24 0.91
CA GLY A 120 10.78 10.99 -0.26
C GLY A 120 10.09 10.57 -1.55
N ASP A 121 10.43 11.26 -2.64
CA ASP A 121 9.76 10.98 -3.92
C ASP A 121 10.39 9.83 -4.71
N GLY A 122 11.68 9.57 -4.50
CA GLY A 122 12.44 8.51 -5.15
C GLY A 122 13.81 8.35 -4.46
N PRO A 123 14.73 7.52 -5.00
CA PRO A 123 14.61 6.67 -6.19
C PRO A 123 13.59 5.52 -6.03
N GLN A 124 13.50 4.63 -7.03
CA GLN A 124 12.65 3.44 -7.00
C GLN A 124 12.79 2.69 -5.67
N SER A 125 11.68 2.43 -5.00
CA SER A 125 11.64 1.83 -3.66
C SER A 125 10.38 0.98 -3.53
N LEU A 126 10.52 -0.32 -3.77
CA LEU A 126 9.38 -1.24 -3.79
C LEU A 126 9.00 -1.61 -2.36
N ALA A 127 7.74 -1.41 -2.00
CA ALA A 127 7.16 -2.03 -0.81
C ALA A 127 6.97 -3.54 -1.04
N VAL A 128 6.52 -3.92 -2.24
CA VAL A 128 6.33 -5.33 -2.61
C VAL A 128 6.71 -5.61 -4.06
N LYS A 129 7.30 -6.78 -4.27
CA LYS A 129 7.47 -7.40 -5.58
C LYS A 129 6.86 -8.79 -5.58
N THR A 130 5.92 -9.04 -6.49
CA THR A 130 5.49 -10.40 -6.81
C THR A 130 6.37 -10.96 -7.92
N ASN A 131 6.72 -12.24 -7.80
CA ASN A 131 7.48 -13.00 -8.78
C ASN A 131 6.95 -14.44 -8.89
N ALA A 132 5.69 -14.64 -8.54
CA ALA A 132 4.99 -15.92 -8.52
C ALA A 132 3.50 -15.75 -8.84
N ASP A 133 2.83 -16.86 -9.15
CA ASP A 133 1.45 -16.88 -9.60
C ASP A 133 0.48 -17.13 -8.44
N ARG A 134 -0.75 -16.64 -8.58
CA ARG A 134 -1.86 -16.83 -7.61
C ARG A 134 -1.56 -16.24 -6.22
N ILE A 135 -1.07 -15.00 -6.20
CA ILE A 135 -0.83 -14.26 -4.96
C ILE A 135 -2.05 -13.41 -4.61
N VAL A 136 -2.47 -13.45 -3.34
CA VAL A 136 -3.61 -12.66 -2.85
C VAL A 136 -3.21 -11.73 -1.71
N PHE A 137 -3.69 -10.50 -1.77
CA PHE A 137 -3.60 -9.52 -0.70
C PHE A 137 -5.00 -9.11 -0.27
N VAL A 138 -5.28 -9.18 1.04
CA VAL A 138 -6.58 -8.80 1.60
C VAL A 138 -6.39 -7.78 2.71
N ASN A 139 -6.97 -6.59 2.56
CA ASN A 139 -6.88 -5.55 3.60
C ASN A 139 -5.41 -5.28 4.00
N CYS A 140 -4.53 -5.13 3.01
CA CYS A 140 -3.13 -4.79 3.20
C CYS A 140 -2.88 -3.33 2.80
N ARG A 141 -1.81 -2.75 3.37
CA ARG A 141 -1.30 -1.42 2.99
C ARG A 141 0.05 -1.56 2.30
N PHE A 142 0.26 -0.82 1.23
CA PHE A 142 1.54 -0.74 0.53
C PHE A 142 1.97 0.72 0.50
N ILE A 143 3.07 1.04 1.18
CA ILE A 143 3.50 2.42 1.39
C ILE A 143 4.93 2.58 0.88
N SER A 144 5.10 3.41 -0.14
CA SER A 144 6.41 3.89 -0.56
C SER A 144 6.29 5.16 -1.40
N GLY A 145 7.21 5.39 -2.35
CA GLY A 145 7.24 6.55 -3.23
C GLY A 145 7.13 6.13 -4.70
N GLN A 146 8.28 6.11 -5.38
CA GLN A 146 8.39 5.60 -6.73
C GLN A 146 8.44 4.06 -6.73
N ASP A 147 7.70 3.40 -7.63
CA ASP A 147 7.69 1.95 -7.83
C ASP A 147 7.16 1.13 -6.62
N THR A 148 6.17 1.63 -5.86
CA THR A 148 5.68 0.96 -4.63
C THR A 148 5.31 -0.54 -4.79
N VAL A 149 4.53 -0.88 -5.82
CA VAL A 149 4.02 -2.25 -6.07
C VAL A 149 4.45 -2.73 -7.45
N MET A 150 5.30 -3.76 -7.48
CA MET A 150 5.65 -4.47 -8.71
C MET A 150 4.87 -5.78 -8.83
N VAL A 151 4.09 -5.92 -9.90
CA VAL A 151 3.43 -7.17 -10.27
C VAL A 151 4.11 -7.82 -11.48
N ALA A 152 4.85 -8.90 -11.23
CA ALA A 152 5.61 -9.59 -12.27
C ALA A 152 5.67 -11.12 -12.02
N PRO A 153 6.17 -11.88 -13.00
CA PRO A 153 6.27 -11.59 -14.44
C PRO A 153 4.91 -11.62 -15.17
N ALA A 154 4.96 -11.47 -16.50
CA ALA A 154 3.82 -11.71 -17.39
C ALA A 154 3.19 -13.11 -17.17
N ASN A 155 1.91 -13.24 -17.48
CA ASN A 155 1.07 -14.43 -17.30
C ASN A 155 0.82 -14.87 -15.85
N TYR A 156 1.45 -14.25 -14.86
CA TYR A 156 1.14 -14.49 -13.46
C TYR A 156 -0.03 -13.63 -13.01
N ARG A 157 -0.74 -14.13 -12.00
CA ARG A 157 -1.99 -13.57 -11.52
C ARG A 157 -1.86 -13.11 -10.08
N VAL A 158 -2.34 -11.90 -9.81
CA VAL A 158 -2.32 -11.29 -8.48
C VAL A 158 -3.68 -10.67 -8.19
N TYR A 159 -4.20 -10.85 -6.98
CA TYR A 159 -5.49 -10.30 -6.57
C TYR A 159 -5.33 -9.45 -5.31
N PHE A 160 -5.69 -8.18 -5.39
CA PHE A 160 -5.73 -7.24 -4.26
C PHE A 160 -7.19 -6.96 -3.94
N TYR A 161 -7.62 -7.27 -2.72
CA TYR A 161 -8.99 -7.02 -2.27
C TYR A 161 -9.00 -6.09 -1.06
N ASN A 162 -9.71 -4.97 -1.17
CA ASN A 162 -9.84 -3.98 -0.10
C ASN A 162 -8.47 -3.48 0.42
N CYS A 163 -7.46 -3.41 -0.45
CA CYS A 163 -6.13 -2.92 -0.09
C CYS A 163 -6.02 -1.40 -0.24
N TYR A 164 -5.06 -0.81 0.47
CA TYR A 164 -4.64 0.57 0.32
C TYR A 164 -3.25 0.63 -0.31
N ILE A 165 -3.11 1.34 -1.43
CA ILE A 165 -1.84 1.48 -2.14
C ILE A 165 -1.48 2.96 -2.21
N ASP A 166 -0.29 3.31 -1.75
CA ASP A 166 0.24 4.67 -1.71
C ASP A 166 1.55 4.79 -2.49
N GLY A 167 1.66 5.82 -3.32
CA GLY A 167 2.92 6.19 -3.95
C GLY A 167 2.79 7.43 -4.82
N ASN A 168 3.83 7.70 -5.63
CA ASN A 168 3.87 8.91 -6.46
C ASN A 168 4.18 8.72 -7.96
N THR A 169 5.05 7.79 -8.31
CA THR A 169 5.59 7.66 -9.66
C THR A 169 5.63 6.19 -9.99
N ASP A 170 4.90 5.80 -11.03
CA ASP A 170 4.85 4.41 -11.50
C ASP A 170 4.54 3.42 -10.36
N PHE A 171 3.79 3.86 -9.36
CA PHE A 171 3.76 3.17 -8.07
C PHE A 171 2.97 1.86 -8.11
N ILE A 172 2.26 1.59 -9.19
CA ILE A 172 1.73 0.27 -9.55
C ILE A 172 2.24 -0.08 -10.95
N TYR A 173 3.15 -1.03 -11.07
CA TYR A 173 3.81 -1.33 -12.34
C TYR A 173 4.10 -2.81 -12.53
N GLY A 174 4.40 -3.18 -13.78
CA GLY A 174 4.77 -4.55 -14.15
C GLY A 174 3.83 -5.19 -15.17
N ALA A 175 4.02 -6.50 -15.39
CA ALA A 175 3.51 -7.22 -16.56
C ALA A 175 2.41 -8.24 -16.25
N SER A 176 2.18 -8.58 -14.97
CA SER A 176 1.19 -9.58 -14.56
C SER A 176 -0.25 -9.20 -14.91
N VAL A 177 -1.15 -10.17 -14.84
CA VAL A 177 -2.59 -9.93 -14.74
C VAL A 177 -2.92 -9.65 -13.28
N ALA A 178 -3.15 -8.38 -12.93
CA ALA A 178 -3.40 -7.97 -11.55
C ALA A 178 -4.75 -7.29 -11.41
N VAL A 179 -5.58 -7.80 -10.50
CA VAL A 179 -6.89 -7.21 -10.19
C VAL A 179 -6.80 -6.49 -8.85
N PHE A 180 -7.20 -5.22 -8.84
CA PHE A 180 -7.39 -4.38 -7.67
C PHE A 180 -8.89 -4.16 -7.48
N ASP A 181 -9.47 -4.78 -6.46
CA ASP A 181 -10.91 -4.83 -6.24
C ASP A 181 -11.26 -4.14 -4.92
N LYS A 182 -12.06 -3.08 -5.00
CA LYS A 182 -12.43 -2.20 -3.88
C LYS A 182 -11.22 -1.60 -3.16
N CYS A 183 -10.13 -1.37 -3.89
CA CYS A 183 -8.92 -0.78 -3.34
C CYS A 183 -9.04 0.74 -3.23
N VAL A 184 -8.34 1.31 -2.25
CA VAL A 184 -8.05 2.74 -2.21
C VAL A 184 -6.66 2.95 -2.80
N ILE A 185 -6.58 3.70 -3.90
CA ILE A 185 -5.34 4.02 -4.59
C ILE A 185 -5.02 5.49 -4.32
N TYR A 186 -4.14 5.74 -3.36
CA TYR A 186 -3.83 7.09 -2.90
C TYR A 186 -2.63 7.66 -3.65
N CYS A 187 -2.92 8.52 -4.61
CA CYS A 187 -1.93 9.28 -5.37
C CYS A 187 -1.32 10.39 -4.50
N ARG A 188 -0.25 10.06 -3.77
CA ARG A 188 0.30 10.93 -2.73
C ARG A 188 0.87 12.22 -3.28
N ASP A 189 0.68 13.33 -2.57
CA ASP A 189 1.33 14.59 -2.95
C ASP A 189 2.86 14.48 -2.83
N ARG A 190 3.58 14.97 -3.85
CA ARG A 190 5.04 14.86 -3.92
C ARG A 190 5.72 15.86 -2.99
N THR A 191 6.78 15.39 -2.33
CA THR A 191 7.56 16.21 -1.39
C THR A 191 8.34 17.34 -2.07
N ASP A 192 8.67 17.17 -3.35
CA ASP A 192 9.35 18.17 -4.18
C ASP A 192 8.43 19.25 -4.77
N LEU A 193 7.11 19.20 -4.46
CA LEU A 193 6.08 20.11 -4.97
C LEU A 193 5.92 20.10 -6.50
N SER A 194 6.40 19.05 -7.17
CA SER A 194 6.16 18.90 -8.60
C SER A 194 4.71 18.51 -8.88
N LYS A 195 4.22 18.95 -10.04
CA LYS A 195 2.80 18.81 -10.43
C LYS A 195 2.46 17.48 -11.09
N GLY A 196 3.43 16.60 -11.33
CA GLY A 196 3.27 15.41 -12.16
C GLY A 196 3.62 14.11 -11.45
N GLY A 197 2.65 13.20 -11.42
CA GLY A 197 2.80 11.80 -11.02
C GLY A 197 2.14 10.85 -12.02
N TYR A 198 2.50 9.57 -11.91
CA TYR A 198 1.96 8.50 -12.75
C TYR A 198 1.46 7.39 -11.84
N LEU A 199 0.18 7.03 -11.97
CA LEU A 199 -0.43 6.01 -11.13
C LEU A 199 0.07 4.61 -11.54
N THR A 200 -0.11 4.26 -12.82
CA THR A 200 0.36 2.98 -13.36
C THR A 200 1.50 3.09 -14.37
N ALA A 201 2.32 2.04 -14.40
CA ALA A 201 3.29 1.80 -15.47
C ALA A 201 3.27 0.32 -15.89
N ALA A 202 2.15 -0.13 -16.47
CA ALA A 202 2.02 -1.50 -16.96
C ALA A 202 3.07 -1.79 -18.04
N SER A 203 3.56 -3.03 -18.12
CA SER A 203 4.42 -3.54 -19.20
C SER A 203 3.86 -4.86 -19.78
N THR A 204 2.54 -5.00 -19.74
CA THR A 204 1.79 -6.15 -20.27
C THR A 204 2.20 -6.47 -21.70
N PRO A 205 2.59 -7.72 -22.03
CA PRO A 205 2.91 -8.12 -23.39
C PRO A 205 1.73 -7.97 -24.35
N VAL A 206 2.02 -7.82 -25.65
CA VAL A 206 1.00 -7.69 -26.70
C VAL A 206 0.01 -8.86 -26.68
N ASN A 207 0.52 -10.08 -26.55
CA ASN A 207 -0.24 -11.34 -26.58
C ASN A 207 -0.92 -11.71 -25.24
N GLN A 208 -0.74 -10.93 -24.17
CA GLN A 208 -1.44 -11.16 -22.90
C GLN A 208 -2.76 -10.37 -22.91
N PRO A 209 -3.94 -11.00 -22.76
CA PRO A 209 -5.23 -10.33 -22.97
C PRO A 209 -5.56 -9.28 -21.90
N TYR A 210 -5.08 -9.47 -20.67
CA TYR A 210 -5.37 -8.61 -19.52
C TYR A 210 -4.07 -8.12 -18.88
N GLY A 211 -4.13 -6.97 -18.20
CA GLY A 211 -3.00 -6.40 -17.47
C GLY A 211 -3.45 -5.98 -16.08
N LEU A 212 -3.37 -4.67 -15.80
CA LEU A 212 -3.83 -4.11 -14.54
C LEU A 212 -5.33 -3.77 -14.65
N VAL A 213 -6.15 -4.30 -13.75
CA VAL A 213 -7.61 -4.12 -13.73
C VAL A 213 -8.03 -3.57 -12.38
N PHE A 214 -8.70 -2.42 -12.37
CA PHE A 214 -9.17 -1.74 -11.17
C PHE A 214 -10.71 -1.76 -11.15
N ARG A 215 -11.31 -2.41 -10.15
CA ARG A 215 -12.76 -2.59 -10.00
C ARG A 215 -13.23 -1.87 -8.74
N ASP A 216 -14.20 -0.99 -8.88
CA ASP A 216 -14.87 -0.33 -7.74
C ASP A 216 -13.88 0.35 -6.77
N CYS A 217 -12.76 0.84 -7.32
CA CYS A 217 -11.70 1.50 -6.56
C CYS A 217 -12.05 2.95 -6.23
N LEU A 218 -11.36 3.49 -5.23
CA LEU A 218 -11.38 4.91 -4.90
C LEU A 218 -9.99 5.51 -5.08
N LEU A 219 -9.89 6.57 -5.89
CA LEU A 219 -8.72 7.42 -6.06
C LEU A 219 -9.07 8.78 -5.44
N PRO A 220 -8.91 8.98 -4.11
CA PRO A 220 -9.34 10.19 -3.45
C PRO A 220 -8.42 11.38 -3.78
N GLY A 221 -8.89 12.60 -3.47
CA GLY A 221 -8.05 13.80 -3.53
C GLY A 221 -6.88 13.73 -2.54
N ASN A 222 -5.71 14.25 -2.95
CA ASN A 222 -4.55 14.39 -2.08
C ASN A 222 -4.48 15.80 -1.46
N HIS A 223 -3.48 16.02 -0.60
CA HIS A 223 -3.31 17.26 0.17
C HIS A 223 -2.73 18.45 -0.58
N GLY A 224 -2.17 18.22 -1.77
CA GLY A 224 -1.33 19.23 -2.40
C GLY A 224 -1.64 19.46 -3.85
N ILE A 225 -0.60 19.72 -4.62
CA ILE A 225 -0.72 20.20 -5.99
C ILE A 225 -0.28 19.16 -7.01
N THR A 226 0.23 18.00 -6.57
CA THR A 226 0.58 16.93 -7.50
C THR A 226 -0.68 16.38 -8.15
N SER A 227 -0.72 16.51 -9.47
CA SER A 227 -1.73 15.93 -10.33
C SER A 227 -1.18 14.71 -11.05
N TYR A 228 -2.06 13.77 -11.37
CA TYR A 228 -1.71 12.44 -11.84
C TYR A 228 -2.35 12.10 -13.16
N THR A 229 -1.62 11.38 -14.00
CA THR A 229 -2.24 10.54 -15.02
C THR A 229 -2.46 9.14 -14.46
N LEU A 230 -3.50 8.47 -14.94
CA LEU A 230 -3.88 7.08 -14.64
C LEU A 230 -2.76 6.09 -15.02
N GLY A 231 -1.92 6.45 -15.99
CA GLY A 231 -0.70 5.71 -16.25
C GLY A 231 0.04 6.10 -17.51
N ARG A 232 1.20 5.47 -17.67
CA ARG A 232 2.09 5.61 -18.83
C ARG A 232 2.64 4.25 -19.29
N PRO A 233 2.92 4.05 -20.59
CA PRO A 233 3.20 2.72 -21.14
C PRO A 233 4.69 2.34 -21.05
N TRP A 234 5.09 1.78 -19.90
CA TRP A 234 6.47 1.31 -19.71
C TRP A 234 6.86 0.24 -20.74
N GLN A 235 8.08 0.36 -21.30
CA GLN A 235 8.62 -0.50 -22.36
C GLN A 235 7.84 -0.45 -23.69
N ASN A 236 7.15 0.65 -23.98
CA ASN A 236 6.55 0.94 -25.30
C ASN A 236 7.30 2.07 -26.03
N ASP A 237 8.47 2.45 -25.55
CA ASP A 237 9.26 3.55 -26.08
C ASP A 237 10.17 3.11 -27.24
N ALA A 238 10.69 4.09 -27.99
CA ALA A 238 11.57 3.80 -29.13
C ALA A 238 12.85 3.05 -28.72
N SER A 239 13.37 3.27 -27.51
CA SER A 239 14.58 2.59 -27.05
C SER A 239 14.36 1.10 -26.79
N THR A 240 13.12 0.65 -26.60
CA THR A 240 12.80 -0.77 -26.39
C THR A 240 13.11 -1.60 -27.64
N GLU A 241 12.71 -1.11 -28.83
CA GLU A 241 13.03 -1.78 -30.11
C GLU A 241 14.52 -1.74 -30.42
N VAL A 242 15.19 -0.60 -30.15
CA VAL A 242 16.64 -0.45 -30.34
C VAL A 242 17.42 -1.49 -29.52
N LYS A 243 16.88 -1.90 -28.36
CA LYS A 243 17.45 -2.95 -27.50
C LYS A 243 17.07 -4.37 -27.92
N GLY A 244 16.47 -4.55 -29.10
CA GLY A 244 16.05 -5.85 -29.64
C GLY A 244 14.87 -6.49 -28.91
N ARG A 245 14.08 -5.69 -28.17
CA ARG A 245 12.91 -6.19 -27.43
C ARG A 245 11.63 -5.79 -28.15
N THR A 246 10.61 -6.67 -28.09
CA THR A 246 9.27 -6.32 -28.51
C THR A 246 8.67 -5.29 -27.55
N ARG A 247 8.07 -4.22 -28.09
CA ARG A 247 7.33 -3.26 -27.27
C ARG A 247 6.19 -3.93 -26.52
N ALA A 248 5.94 -3.48 -25.29
CA ALA A 248 4.78 -3.91 -24.53
C ALA A 248 3.47 -3.46 -25.22
N GLY A 249 2.38 -4.21 -25.00
CA GLY A 249 1.03 -3.85 -25.45
C GLY A 249 0.17 -3.33 -24.30
N ASN A 250 0.78 -2.52 -23.43
CA ASN A 250 0.34 -2.04 -22.11
C ASN A 250 -1.19 -2.04 -21.92
N LYS A 251 -1.68 -2.71 -20.87
CA LYS A 251 -3.12 -2.86 -20.61
C LYS A 251 -3.48 -2.42 -19.19
N VAL A 252 -4.33 -1.39 -19.08
CA VAL A 252 -4.82 -0.85 -17.82
C VAL A 252 -6.30 -0.51 -17.98
N VAL A 253 -7.15 -1.02 -17.09
CA VAL A 253 -8.60 -0.79 -17.13
C VAL A 253 -9.13 -0.35 -15.77
N PHE A 254 -9.88 0.75 -15.74
CA PHE A 254 -10.61 1.22 -14.56
C PHE A 254 -12.11 1.05 -14.76
N LEU A 255 -12.80 0.39 -13.83
CA LEU A 255 -14.24 0.13 -13.87
C LEU A 255 -14.91 0.66 -12.60
N ASN A 256 -15.99 1.43 -12.75
CA ASN A 256 -16.77 2.00 -11.64
C ASN A 256 -15.90 2.70 -10.59
N THR A 257 -14.79 3.29 -11.03
CA THR A 257 -13.79 3.88 -10.14
C THR A 257 -14.16 5.33 -9.84
N LYS A 258 -14.15 5.70 -8.56
CA LYS A 258 -14.36 7.08 -8.11
C LYS A 258 -13.04 7.82 -8.07
N MET A 259 -12.97 8.98 -8.72
CA MET A 259 -11.76 9.78 -8.85
C MET A 259 -11.98 11.17 -8.25
N GLY A 260 -11.03 11.60 -7.41
CA GLY A 260 -10.94 12.95 -6.90
C GLY A 260 -10.21 13.88 -7.88
N ALA A 261 -10.08 15.15 -7.48
CA ALA A 261 -9.55 16.22 -8.32
C ALA A 261 -8.04 16.11 -8.65
N SER A 262 -7.32 15.13 -8.06
CA SER A 262 -5.90 14.90 -8.32
C SER A 262 -5.65 14.22 -9.67
N ILE A 263 -6.66 13.69 -10.35
CA ILE A 263 -6.52 13.06 -11.67
C ILE A 263 -6.67 14.12 -12.77
N GLN A 264 -5.67 14.19 -13.65
CA GLN A 264 -5.65 15.13 -14.77
C GLN A 264 -6.77 14.82 -15.77
N PRO A 265 -7.43 15.83 -16.36
CA PRO A 265 -8.48 15.60 -17.37
C PRO A 265 -8.02 14.78 -18.59
N VAL A 266 -6.74 14.88 -18.96
CA VAL A 266 -6.12 14.12 -20.06
C VAL A 266 -6.13 12.60 -19.81
N GLY A 267 -6.21 12.19 -18.55
CA GLY A 267 -6.30 10.80 -18.09
C GLY A 267 -4.98 10.04 -18.20
N TRP A 268 -4.38 9.97 -19.38
CA TRP A 268 -3.24 9.09 -19.66
C TRP A 268 -2.09 9.84 -20.31
N SER A 269 -0.87 9.34 -20.16
CA SER A 269 0.29 9.91 -20.85
C SER A 269 0.94 8.91 -21.78
N MET A 270 1.63 9.43 -22.80
CA MET A 270 2.65 8.67 -23.53
C MET A 270 3.88 8.46 -22.64
N TRP A 271 4.73 7.50 -22.99
CA TRP A 271 6.05 7.35 -22.35
C TRP A 271 7.01 8.40 -22.92
N ASP A 272 7.07 8.46 -24.26
CA ASP A 272 7.78 9.45 -25.06
C ASP A 272 7.09 9.67 -26.42
N ALA A 273 7.68 10.48 -27.29
CA ALA A 273 7.20 10.72 -28.65
C ALA A 273 7.22 9.47 -29.55
N GLY A 274 7.96 8.42 -29.17
CA GLY A 274 8.05 7.17 -29.90
C GLY A 274 6.95 6.17 -29.56
N THR A 275 6.15 6.40 -28.52
CA THR A 275 5.09 5.49 -28.03
C THR A 275 4.16 5.01 -29.16
N LYS A 276 3.90 3.70 -29.21
CA LYS A 276 2.93 3.07 -30.14
C LYS A 276 1.58 2.87 -29.47
N THR A 277 0.72 3.87 -29.57
CA THR A 277 -0.59 3.88 -28.91
C THR A 277 -1.56 2.84 -29.49
N GLU A 278 -1.35 2.41 -30.73
CA GLU A 278 -2.09 1.32 -31.38
C GLU A 278 -1.97 -0.03 -30.67
N ASN A 279 -0.91 -0.22 -29.87
CA ASN A 279 -0.66 -1.44 -29.11
C ASN A 279 -1.27 -1.41 -27.70
N ILE A 280 -1.80 -0.25 -27.26
CA ILE A 280 -2.20 0.01 -25.87
C ILE A 280 -3.70 -0.27 -25.68
N ILE A 281 -4.06 -0.82 -24.51
CA ILE A 281 -5.44 -0.88 -24.02
C ILE A 281 -5.52 -0.13 -22.70
N TYR A 282 -5.68 1.18 -22.79
CA TYR A 282 -5.98 2.05 -21.64
C TYR A 282 -7.45 2.42 -21.72
N ALA A 283 -8.23 1.92 -20.77
CA ALA A 283 -9.68 1.99 -20.85
C ALA A 283 -10.35 2.35 -19.52
N GLU A 284 -11.49 3.00 -19.62
CA GLU A 284 -12.36 3.34 -18.49
C GLU A 284 -13.78 2.82 -18.76
N TYR A 285 -14.50 2.47 -17.70
CA TYR A 285 -15.93 2.21 -17.72
C TYR A 285 -16.58 2.89 -16.52
N HIS A 286 -17.55 3.77 -16.79
CA HIS A 286 -18.39 4.37 -15.77
C HIS A 286 -17.56 5.02 -14.63
N THR A 287 -16.49 5.74 -15.01
CA THR A 287 -15.69 6.53 -14.07
C THR A 287 -16.56 7.62 -13.44
N GLN A 288 -16.42 7.80 -12.12
CA GLN A 288 -17.26 8.69 -11.32
C GLN A 288 -16.43 9.75 -10.61
N ASN A 289 -17.04 10.88 -10.31
CA ASN A 289 -16.59 11.79 -9.27
C ASN A 289 -16.75 11.12 -7.88
N THR A 290 -16.12 11.68 -6.85
CA THR A 290 -16.24 11.16 -5.48
C THR A 290 -17.67 11.21 -4.93
N ASP A 291 -18.52 12.13 -5.43
CA ASP A 291 -19.95 12.20 -5.11
C ASP A 291 -20.81 11.12 -5.80
N GLY A 292 -20.24 10.33 -6.72
CA GLY A 292 -20.90 9.27 -7.47
C GLY A 292 -21.52 9.70 -8.81
N SER A 293 -21.49 10.99 -9.16
CA SER A 293 -21.85 11.45 -10.51
C SER A 293 -20.83 10.97 -11.55
N LEU A 294 -21.20 10.90 -12.82
CA LEU A 294 -20.25 10.56 -13.89
C LEU A 294 -19.18 11.63 -14.04
N LEU A 295 -17.92 11.21 -14.13
CA LEU A 295 -16.80 12.10 -14.39
C LEU A 295 -16.85 12.59 -15.85
N ASP A 296 -16.57 13.88 -16.07
CA ASP A 296 -16.37 14.39 -17.43
C ASP A 296 -15.05 13.86 -18.00
N ILE A 297 -15.18 13.01 -19.02
CA ILE A 297 -14.08 12.36 -19.72
C ILE A 297 -13.84 12.94 -21.12
N SER A 298 -14.50 14.04 -21.50
CA SER A 298 -14.40 14.65 -22.84
C SER A 298 -12.99 15.12 -23.20
N LYS A 299 -12.10 15.28 -22.21
CA LYS A 299 -10.71 15.72 -22.37
C LYS A 299 -9.70 14.57 -22.36
N ARG A 300 -10.14 13.31 -22.26
CA ARG A 300 -9.24 12.16 -22.33
C ARG A 300 -8.52 12.14 -23.67
N VAL A 301 -7.29 11.64 -23.68
CA VAL A 301 -6.55 11.40 -24.92
C VAL A 301 -7.36 10.53 -25.88
N ASP A 302 -7.34 10.89 -27.17
CA ASP A 302 -8.17 10.28 -28.22
C ASP A 302 -7.89 8.77 -28.43
N TRP A 303 -6.71 8.30 -28.03
CA TRP A 303 -6.31 6.89 -28.15
C TRP A 303 -6.72 6.03 -26.94
N SER A 304 -7.26 6.63 -25.87
CA SER A 304 -7.87 5.88 -24.76
C SER A 304 -9.27 5.39 -25.13
N LYS A 305 -9.78 4.40 -24.39
CA LYS A 305 -11.05 3.73 -24.71
C LYS A 305 -12.07 3.92 -23.60
N GLN A 306 -13.34 4.06 -23.99
CA GLN A 306 -14.47 3.91 -23.09
C GLN A 306 -15.14 2.58 -23.39
N LEU A 307 -15.18 1.68 -22.40
CA LEU A 307 -15.82 0.38 -22.59
C LEU A 307 -17.34 0.55 -22.61
N ASN A 308 -18.03 -0.31 -23.35
CA ASN A 308 -19.47 -0.49 -23.20
C ASN A 308 -19.76 -1.50 -22.06
N VAL A 309 -21.02 -1.65 -21.69
CA VAL A 309 -21.45 -2.55 -20.61
C VAL A 309 -21.08 -4.03 -20.84
N LYS A 310 -21.07 -4.50 -22.09
CA LYS A 310 -20.73 -5.90 -22.41
C LYS A 310 -19.25 -6.16 -22.23
N ASP A 311 -18.40 -5.25 -22.73
CA ASP A 311 -16.94 -5.35 -22.57
C ASP A 311 -16.55 -5.19 -21.10
N ALA A 312 -17.18 -4.25 -20.39
CA ALA A 312 -16.97 -4.05 -18.95
C ALA A 312 -17.32 -5.29 -18.13
N ALA A 313 -18.40 -6.00 -18.46
CA ALA A 313 -18.81 -7.21 -17.76
C ALA A 313 -17.75 -8.32 -17.81
N ILE A 314 -16.98 -8.43 -18.90
CA ILE A 314 -15.88 -9.40 -19.01
C ILE A 314 -14.81 -9.13 -17.94
N TYR A 315 -14.51 -7.86 -17.69
CA TYR A 315 -13.53 -7.48 -16.68
C TYR A 315 -14.01 -7.75 -15.25
N TYR A 316 -15.29 -8.02 -15.01
CA TYR A 316 -15.83 -8.45 -13.71
C TYR A 316 -15.84 -9.98 -13.54
N ASP A 317 -15.79 -10.74 -14.63
CA ASP A 317 -15.72 -12.19 -14.58
C ASP A 317 -14.29 -12.65 -14.26
N ASN A 318 -14.08 -13.19 -13.05
CA ASN A 318 -12.79 -13.75 -12.65
C ASN A 318 -12.36 -14.89 -13.56
N LYS A 319 -13.28 -15.70 -14.08
CA LYS A 319 -12.93 -16.79 -14.99
C LYS A 319 -12.36 -16.27 -16.31
N ALA A 320 -12.88 -15.13 -16.79
CA ALA A 320 -12.34 -14.48 -17.97
C ALA A 320 -10.96 -13.88 -17.71
N VAL A 321 -10.82 -13.07 -16.65
CA VAL A 321 -9.59 -12.31 -16.38
C VAL A 321 -8.46 -13.18 -15.82
N LEU A 322 -8.78 -14.09 -14.90
CA LEU A 322 -7.83 -14.91 -14.14
C LEU A 322 -7.79 -16.37 -14.61
N GLY A 323 -8.58 -16.72 -15.63
CA GLY A 323 -8.63 -18.06 -16.19
C GLY A 323 -9.26 -19.07 -15.22
N ASN A 324 -8.57 -20.17 -14.94
CA ASN A 324 -9.04 -21.22 -14.04
C ASN A 324 -8.82 -20.94 -12.55
N TRP A 325 -8.30 -19.76 -12.19
CA TRP A 325 -7.97 -19.44 -10.81
C TRP A 325 -9.06 -18.61 -10.14
N GLU A 326 -9.59 -19.14 -9.05
CA GLU A 326 -10.47 -18.44 -8.12
C GLU A 326 -9.67 -18.00 -6.89
N PRO A 327 -9.43 -16.68 -6.69
CA PRO A 327 -8.52 -16.17 -5.66
C PRO A 327 -8.78 -16.66 -4.24
N PHE A 328 -10.04 -16.90 -3.89
CA PHE A 328 -10.44 -17.30 -2.53
C PHE A 328 -10.80 -18.79 -2.41
N ALA A 329 -10.54 -19.61 -3.43
CA ALA A 329 -10.89 -21.03 -3.39
C ALA A 329 -10.08 -21.80 -2.33
N VAL A 330 -8.80 -21.46 -2.16
CA VAL A 330 -7.89 -22.08 -1.18
C VAL A 330 -8.17 -21.59 0.24
N TRP A 331 -8.70 -20.37 0.39
CA TRP A 331 -8.93 -19.71 1.69
C TRP A 331 -10.42 -19.45 1.94
N ALA A 332 -11.24 -20.51 1.93
CA ALA A 332 -12.69 -20.38 2.09
C ALA A 332 -13.10 -19.70 3.42
N ASP A 333 -12.33 -19.88 4.49
CA ASP A 333 -12.53 -19.25 5.81
C ASP A 333 -12.55 -17.71 5.73
N LEU A 334 -11.91 -17.12 4.71
CA LEU A 334 -11.89 -15.67 4.50
C LEU A 334 -13.17 -15.09 3.94
N LYS A 335 -14.03 -15.91 3.33
CA LYS A 335 -15.31 -15.44 2.79
C LYS A 335 -16.28 -15.02 3.88
N GLN A 336 -16.06 -15.43 5.13
CA GLN A 336 -17.03 -15.25 6.21
C GLN A 336 -16.64 -14.21 7.26
N ASP A 337 -15.37 -14.05 7.70
CA ASP A 337 -15.20 -13.43 9.03
C ASP A 337 -13.91 -12.68 9.40
N ARG A 338 -13.08 -12.21 8.46
CA ARG A 338 -12.01 -11.25 8.85
C ARG A 338 -12.51 -9.82 8.79
N LYS A 339 -13.30 -9.43 9.80
CA LYS A 339 -13.62 -8.04 10.19
C LYS A 339 -12.33 -7.34 10.64
N GLN A 340 -11.41 -7.13 9.71
CA GLN A 340 -10.19 -6.38 9.96
C GLN A 340 -10.51 -4.90 10.05
N SER A 341 -9.77 -4.21 10.91
CA SER A 341 -9.91 -2.77 11.07
C SER A 341 -9.75 -2.05 9.74
N SER A 342 -10.74 -1.25 9.39
CA SER A 342 -10.65 -0.28 8.31
C SER A 342 -10.08 1.07 8.77
N LEU A 343 -9.84 1.26 10.07
CA LEU A 343 -9.25 2.50 10.57
C LEU A 343 -7.74 2.40 10.47
N ALA A 344 -7.15 3.16 9.56
CA ALA A 344 -5.70 3.35 9.53
C ALA A 344 -5.39 4.75 9.00
N VAL A 345 -4.36 5.37 9.57
CA VAL A 345 -3.83 6.67 9.16
C VAL A 345 -2.49 6.47 8.46
N ALA A 346 -2.30 7.13 7.32
CA ALA A 346 -1.06 7.17 6.57
C ALA A 346 -0.57 8.62 6.39
N ASN A 347 0.70 8.76 5.99
CA ASN A 347 1.36 10.01 5.62
C ASN A 347 1.15 11.14 6.64
N PHE A 348 1.19 10.82 7.93
CA PHE A 348 1.14 11.86 8.95
C PHE A 348 2.43 12.68 8.88
N LYS A 349 2.32 13.95 8.50
CA LYS A 349 3.45 14.85 8.26
C LYS A 349 3.13 16.27 8.71
N VAL A 350 4.17 17.07 8.89
CA VAL A 350 4.06 18.48 9.29
C VAL A 350 4.57 19.40 8.18
N ARG A 351 3.77 20.37 7.78
CA ARG A 351 4.19 21.50 6.94
C ARG A 351 4.28 22.76 7.80
N PHE A 352 5.42 23.44 7.73
CA PHE A 352 5.66 24.65 8.51
C PHE A 352 5.16 25.90 7.78
N GLY A 353 4.40 26.75 8.47
CA GLY A 353 4.05 28.10 8.05
C GLY A 353 4.94 29.16 8.70
N THR A 354 4.49 30.41 8.65
CA THR A 354 5.17 31.54 9.30
C THR A 354 5.01 31.49 10.81
N ILE A 355 3.77 31.36 11.29
CA ILE A 355 3.39 31.30 12.71
C ILE A 355 2.72 29.96 13.11
N ASP A 356 2.23 29.20 12.13
CA ASP A 356 1.49 27.95 12.32
C ASP A 356 2.26 26.74 11.78
N CYS A 357 1.89 25.55 12.26
CA CYS A 357 2.19 24.27 11.61
C CYS A 357 0.89 23.58 11.16
N PHE A 358 1.00 22.90 10.02
CA PHE A 358 -0.09 22.18 9.36
C PHE A 358 0.21 20.68 9.43
N LEU A 359 -0.64 19.97 10.17
CA LEU A 359 -0.50 18.56 10.52
C LEU A 359 -1.39 17.76 9.55
N GLN A 360 -0.79 17.30 8.47
CA GLN A 360 -1.48 16.64 7.36
C GLN A 360 -1.41 15.13 7.52
N PHE A 361 -2.50 14.43 7.28
CA PHE A 361 -2.57 12.97 7.27
C PHE A 361 -3.66 12.50 6.32
N ASN A 362 -3.70 11.22 6.01
CA ASN A 362 -4.84 10.67 5.29
C ASN A 362 -5.37 9.37 5.88
N SER A 363 -6.68 9.16 5.70
CA SER A 363 -7.32 7.88 5.93
C SER A 363 -6.90 6.89 4.86
N CYS A 364 -6.61 5.64 5.25
CA CYS A 364 -6.35 4.56 4.29
C CYS A 364 -7.65 4.03 3.69
N TRP A 365 -8.73 3.95 4.47
CA TRP A 365 -10.08 3.61 3.99
C TRP A 365 -11.05 4.73 4.41
N PRO A 366 -11.34 5.68 3.52
CA PRO A 366 -12.29 6.76 3.79
C PRO A 366 -13.67 6.24 4.22
N GLN A 367 -14.21 6.82 5.27
CA GLN A 367 -15.51 6.45 5.81
C GLN A 367 -16.16 7.68 6.44
N GLN A 368 -17.47 7.82 6.29
CA GLN A 368 -18.22 8.83 7.02
C GLN A 368 -18.23 8.54 8.54
N GLY A 369 -18.18 9.59 9.35
CA GLY A 369 -18.33 9.51 10.81
C GLY A 369 -17.11 8.97 11.57
N VAL A 370 -15.92 8.93 10.96
CA VAL A 370 -14.67 8.70 11.69
C VAL A 370 -14.25 10.00 12.36
N THR A 371 -14.06 9.92 13.66
CA THR A 371 -13.49 11.00 14.45
C THR A 371 -11.96 10.92 14.38
N TYR A 372 -11.32 12.00 13.96
CA TYR A 372 -9.87 12.16 14.08
C TYR A 372 -9.57 13.19 15.16
N THR A 373 -8.75 12.82 16.13
CA THR A 373 -8.30 13.69 17.21
C THR A 373 -6.79 13.92 17.09
N LEU A 374 -6.37 15.18 17.00
CA LEU A 374 -4.98 15.57 17.13
C LEU A 374 -4.58 15.54 18.61
N LEU A 375 -3.58 14.72 18.90
CA LEU A 375 -2.96 14.62 20.22
C LEU A 375 -1.59 15.28 20.19
N LYS A 376 -1.21 15.97 21.26
CA LYS A 376 0.08 16.64 21.43
C LYS A 376 0.72 16.31 22.77
N SER A 377 2.03 16.14 22.79
CA SER A 377 2.82 15.89 23.98
C SER A 377 4.12 16.70 23.97
N SER A 378 4.61 17.07 25.16
CA SER A 378 5.93 17.70 25.35
C SER A 378 7.04 16.69 25.66
N ASP A 379 6.70 15.48 26.11
CA ASP A 379 7.64 14.44 26.55
C ASP A 379 7.55 13.15 25.71
N GLY A 380 6.61 13.08 24.77
CA GLY A 380 6.39 11.92 23.91
C GLY A 380 5.64 10.77 24.60
N VAL A 381 5.19 10.97 25.85
CA VAL A 381 4.52 9.97 26.68
C VAL A 381 3.13 10.44 27.08
N ASN A 382 3.01 11.67 27.58
CA ASN A 382 1.77 12.24 28.07
C ASN A 382 1.11 13.08 26.96
N TYR A 383 0.17 12.48 26.24
CA TYR A 383 -0.56 13.13 25.15
C TYR A 383 -1.87 13.76 25.63
N GLN A 384 -2.09 15.01 25.21
CA GLN A 384 -3.32 15.77 25.44
C GLN A 384 -4.02 16.04 24.11
N GLU A 385 -5.35 16.09 24.15
CA GLU A 385 -6.16 16.46 23.00
C GLU A 385 -6.00 17.95 22.68
N VAL A 386 -5.78 18.27 21.41
CA VAL A 386 -5.65 19.65 20.90
C VAL A 386 -6.85 20.04 20.07
N LYS A 387 -7.18 19.21 19.07
CA LYS A 387 -8.25 19.45 18.10
C LYS A 387 -8.88 18.13 17.68
N GLN A 388 -10.12 18.22 17.19
CA GLN A 388 -10.83 17.09 16.63
C GLN A 388 -11.58 17.52 15.36
N LEU A 389 -11.68 16.61 14.40
CA LEU A 389 -12.58 16.71 13.25
C LEU A 389 -13.30 15.38 13.03
N THR A 390 -14.40 15.40 12.31
CA THR A 390 -15.13 14.18 11.90
C THR A 390 -15.24 14.16 10.39
N SER A 391 -14.89 13.03 9.76
CA SER A 391 -15.02 12.85 8.31
C SER A 391 -16.47 12.96 7.86
N ALA A 392 -16.73 13.84 6.89
CA ALA A 392 -18.07 14.12 6.41
C ALA A 392 -18.56 13.08 5.38
N SER A 393 -17.65 12.51 4.59
CA SER A 393 -17.97 11.55 3.53
C SER A 393 -17.17 10.24 3.64
N ASN A 394 -17.55 9.25 2.82
CA ASN A 394 -16.82 8.00 2.63
C ASN A 394 -15.80 8.06 1.47
N THR A 395 -15.46 9.27 1.02
CA THR A 395 -14.45 9.52 -0.01
C THR A 395 -13.37 10.51 0.42
N ASP A 396 -13.57 11.21 1.53
CA ASP A 396 -12.57 12.12 2.10
C ASP A 396 -11.42 11.30 2.69
N ALA A 397 -10.26 11.38 2.04
CA ALA A 397 -9.06 10.73 2.54
C ALA A 397 -8.10 11.72 3.19
N ALA A 398 -7.94 12.92 2.64
CA ALA A 398 -6.95 13.91 3.05
C ALA A 398 -7.51 14.85 4.14
N PHE A 399 -6.88 14.86 5.32
CA PHE A 399 -7.25 15.70 6.47
C PHE A 399 -6.07 16.51 7.02
N GLU A 400 -6.33 17.73 7.49
CA GLU A 400 -5.32 18.63 8.03
C GLU A 400 -5.82 19.23 9.36
N PHE A 401 -4.93 19.30 10.34
CA PHE A 401 -5.09 20.18 11.49
C PHE A 401 -4.10 21.34 11.41
N THR A 402 -4.48 22.49 11.96
CA THR A 402 -3.56 23.61 12.17
C THR A 402 -3.26 23.72 13.66
N ASP A 403 -2.00 23.89 14.04
CA ASP A 403 -1.60 24.26 15.42
C ASP A 403 -0.57 25.40 15.37
N GLN A 404 -0.38 26.08 16.50
CA GLN A 404 0.68 27.09 16.62
C GLN A 404 2.06 26.44 16.55
N LEU A 405 3.03 27.12 15.94
CA LEU A 405 4.41 26.66 15.96
C LEU A 405 4.91 26.53 17.42
N PRO A 406 5.56 25.42 17.78
CA PRO A 406 6.26 25.32 19.06
C PRO A 406 7.28 26.45 19.20
N ALA A 407 7.64 26.87 20.41
CA ALA A 407 8.75 27.80 20.60
C ALA A 407 10.09 27.18 20.14
N GLU A 408 11.11 27.99 19.83
CA GLU A 408 12.36 27.51 19.20
C GLU A 408 13.12 26.47 20.04
N ALA A 409 12.99 26.53 21.37
CA ALA A 409 13.59 25.57 22.29
C ALA A 409 12.69 24.34 22.58
N GLN A 410 11.47 24.31 22.07
CA GLN A 410 10.47 23.30 22.39
C GLN A 410 10.43 22.19 21.34
N THR A 411 10.40 20.94 21.81
CA THR A 411 10.05 19.78 20.99
C THR A 411 8.61 19.38 21.31
N CYS A 412 7.81 19.17 20.27
CA CYS A 412 6.45 18.66 20.41
C CYS A 412 6.30 17.34 19.67
N TYR A 413 5.58 16.41 20.26
CA TYR A 413 5.21 15.15 19.65
C TYR A 413 3.72 15.21 19.30
N TYR A 414 3.36 14.84 18.09
CA TYR A 414 1.97 14.77 17.66
C TYR A 414 1.59 13.35 17.28
N GLN A 415 0.34 12.99 17.52
CA GLN A 415 -0.30 11.77 17.04
C GLN A 415 -1.70 12.08 16.53
N VAL A 416 -2.20 11.27 15.60
CA VAL A 416 -3.61 11.26 15.21
C VAL A 416 -4.25 10.00 15.76
N LYS A 417 -5.31 10.19 16.55
CA LYS A 417 -6.21 9.12 16.98
C LYS A 417 -7.41 9.08 16.04
N ALA A 418 -7.60 7.98 15.33
CA ALA A 418 -8.81 7.70 14.56
C ALA A 418 -9.76 6.83 15.39
N ALA A 419 -11.03 7.21 15.49
CA ALA A 419 -12.03 6.49 16.27
C ALA A 419 -13.38 6.40 15.54
N LYS A 420 -14.00 5.22 15.58
CA LYS A 420 -15.37 4.99 15.10
C LYS A 420 -16.05 3.87 15.88
N GLY A 421 -17.17 4.19 16.54
CA GLY A 421 -17.79 3.27 17.48
C GLY A 421 -16.84 2.92 18.63
N LYS A 422 -16.57 1.62 18.83
CA LYS A 422 -15.61 1.13 19.85
C LYS A 422 -14.18 0.99 19.32
N GLU A 423 -13.99 1.14 18.01
CA GLU A 423 -12.70 0.95 17.37
C GLU A 423 -11.88 2.22 17.48
N THR A 424 -10.60 2.08 17.82
CA THR A 424 -9.65 3.19 17.91
C THR A 424 -8.27 2.74 17.45
N VAL A 425 -7.61 3.59 16.67
CA VAL A 425 -6.25 3.39 16.17
C VAL A 425 -5.46 4.68 16.36
N LEU A 426 -4.18 4.54 16.73
CA LEU A 426 -3.24 5.64 16.83
C LEU A 426 -2.25 5.58 15.66
N SER A 427 -1.93 6.73 15.08
CA SER A 427 -0.78 6.85 14.18
C SER A 427 0.54 6.69 14.94
N GLU A 428 1.63 6.47 14.21
CA GLU A 428 2.96 6.78 14.74
C GLU A 428 3.05 8.27 15.12
N ALA A 429 3.92 8.58 16.08
CA ALA A 429 4.14 9.96 16.50
C ALA A 429 5.11 10.66 15.55
N ILE A 430 4.80 11.91 15.18
CA ILE A 430 5.77 12.79 14.51
C ILE A 430 6.36 13.76 15.52
N ILE A 431 7.64 14.08 15.34
CA ILE A 431 8.38 15.02 16.18
C ILE A 431 8.49 16.34 15.43
N VAL A 432 8.08 17.42 16.08
CA VAL A 432 8.10 18.78 15.54
C VAL A 432 9.01 19.62 16.43
N ASN A 433 10.10 20.10 15.84
CA ASN A 433 11.02 21.04 16.48
C ASN A 433 11.29 22.21 15.52
N LEU A 434 11.23 23.44 16.01
CA LEU A 434 11.49 24.64 15.20
C LEU A 434 12.93 24.72 14.69
N LYS A 435 13.91 24.15 15.40
CA LYS A 435 15.30 24.04 14.92
C LYS A 435 15.42 23.19 13.66
N ASP A 436 14.46 22.28 13.45
CA ASP A 436 14.37 21.45 12.25
C ASP A 436 13.64 22.18 11.11
N LYS A 437 13.13 23.41 11.31
CA LYS A 437 12.54 24.25 10.26
C LYS A 437 13.63 24.58 9.24
N PRO A 438 13.58 24.03 8.01
CA PRO A 438 14.50 24.47 6.98
C PRO A 438 14.20 25.95 6.70
N GLN A 439 15.22 26.78 6.55
CA GLN A 439 15.01 28.10 5.95
C GLN A 439 14.40 27.91 4.55
N GLY A 440 13.09 28.11 4.43
CA GLY A 440 12.37 28.12 3.14
C GLY A 440 11.93 26.77 2.54
N LYS A 441 11.77 25.66 3.28
CA LYS A 441 11.24 24.38 2.73
C LYS A 441 10.31 23.59 3.68
N THR A 442 9.41 22.77 3.10
CA THR A 442 8.50 21.82 3.77
C THR A 442 9.27 20.63 4.36
N TYR A 443 8.82 20.10 5.50
CA TYR A 443 9.44 18.95 6.18
C TYR A 443 8.54 17.70 6.08
N THR A 444 9.14 16.52 6.10
CA THR A 444 8.45 15.23 6.24
C THR A 444 9.36 14.36 7.10
N ARG A 445 8.89 13.85 8.25
CA ARG A 445 9.56 12.81 9.03
C ARG A 445 8.56 11.70 9.28
#